data_AF-A0A392SB54-F1
#
_entry.id   AF-A0A392SB54-F1
#
_cell.length_a   1.000
_cell.length_b   1.000
_cell.length_c   1.000
_cell.angle_alpha   90.00
_cell.angle_beta   90.00
_cell.angle_gamma   90.00
#
_symmetry.space_group_name_H-M   'P 1'
#
loop_
_entity.id
_entity.type
_entity.pdbx_description
1 polymer ?
#
loop_
_entity_poly.entity_id
_entity_poly.type
_entity_poly.pdbx_seq_one_letter_code
_entity_poly.pdbx_strand_id
1 'polypeptide(L)' 'MAESNNFLQPSIPKFDGFYDHWVMLMENLLRSKQYWNLIENGITIAPPNATAEQRAAADASRLRDLKVKNYLFQSIDR' A
#
# COMPACT_ATOMS: atom_id res chain seq x y z
N MET A 1 7.88 -26.29 -23.40
CA MET A 1 8.16 -24.85 -23.31
C MET A 1 8.07 -24.49 -21.83
N ALA A 2 9.13 -23.95 -21.24
CA ALA A 2 9.16 -23.67 -19.81
C ALA A 2 8.21 -22.50 -19.51
N GLU A 3 6.99 -22.84 -19.09
CA GLU A 3 6.02 -21.91 -18.56
C GLU A 3 6.65 -21.28 -17.33
N SER A 4 7.19 -20.08 -17.54
CA SER A 4 7.93 -19.36 -16.52
C SER A 4 6.94 -19.10 -15.40
N ASN A 5 7.19 -19.79 -14.30
CA ASN A 5 6.49 -19.77 -13.03
C ASN A 5 6.58 -18.36 -12.43
N ASN A 6 6.04 -17.35 -13.11
CA ASN A 6 5.86 -15.98 -12.64
C ASN A 6 4.70 -15.99 -11.64
N PHE A 7 4.83 -16.85 -10.64
CA PHE A 7 3.95 -16.94 -9.51
C PHE A 7 4.11 -15.63 -8.74
N LEU A 8 3.24 -14.69 -9.12
CA LEU A 8 2.57 -13.81 -8.19
C LEU A 8 3.48 -12.79 -7.51
N GLN A 9 4.33 -12.06 -8.26
CA GLN A 9 4.46 -10.66 -7.87
C GLN A 9 3.12 -10.01 -8.23
N PRO A 10 2.32 -9.56 -7.23
CA PRO A 10 1.10 -8.84 -7.54
C PRO A 10 1.54 -7.56 -8.28
N SER A 11 1.35 -7.58 -9.59
CA SER A 11 1.60 -6.43 -10.44
C SER A 11 0.61 -5.35 -10.02
N ILE A 12 1.09 -4.12 -9.95
CA ILE A 12 0.25 -2.99 -9.57
C ILE A 12 -0.87 -2.91 -10.62
N PRO A 13 -2.14 -3.06 -10.21
CA PRO A 13 -3.24 -3.07 -11.17
C PRO A 13 -3.31 -1.70 -11.83
N LYS A 14 -3.56 -1.65 -13.13
CA LYS A 14 -3.74 -0.38 -13.85
C LYS A 14 -5.21 0.00 -13.86
N PHE A 15 -5.50 1.27 -13.69
CA PHE A 15 -6.84 1.81 -13.83
C PHE A 15 -7.24 1.79 -15.31
N ASP A 16 -8.28 1.01 -15.62
CA ASP A 16 -8.81 0.79 -16.97
C ASP A 16 -10.15 1.49 -17.21
N GLY A 17 -10.60 2.32 -16.26
CA GLY A 17 -11.90 2.98 -16.26
C GLY A 17 -12.98 2.22 -15.49
N PHE A 18 -12.74 0.97 -15.06
CA PHE A 18 -13.71 0.21 -14.27
C PHE A 18 -13.38 0.29 -12.77
N TYR A 19 -13.96 1.31 -12.11
CA TYR A 19 -13.64 1.67 -10.73
C TYR A 19 -13.81 0.52 -9.72
N ASP A 20 -14.97 -0.15 -9.69
CA ASP A 20 -15.23 -1.25 -8.74
C ASP A 20 -14.21 -2.40 -8.87
N HIS A 21 -13.86 -2.76 -10.11
CA HIS A 21 -12.89 -3.81 -10.37
C HIS A 21 -11.47 -3.37 -9.93
N TRP A 22 -11.09 -2.13 -10.26
CA TRP A 22 -9.80 -1.57 -9.84
C TRP A 22 -9.67 -1.49 -8.32
N VAL A 23 -10.72 -1.06 -7.61
CA VAL A 23 -10.74 -1.02 -6.14
C VAL A 23 -10.51 -2.42 -5.56
N MET A 24 -11.17 -3.44 -6.10
CA MET A 24 -11.01 -4.82 -5.63
C MET A 24 -9.57 -5.34 -5.80
N LEU A 25 -8.92 -5.00 -6.91
CA LEU A 25 -7.52 -5.36 -7.16
C LEU A 25 -6.56 -4.59 -6.25
N MET A 26 -6.79 -3.29 -6.05
CA MET A 26 -5.98 -2.46 -5.15
C MET A 26 -6.12 -2.91 -3.69
N GLU A 27 -7.33 -3.26 -3.24
CA GLU A 27 -7.56 -3.81 -1.91
C GLU A 27 -6.76 -5.10 -1.70
N ASN A 28 -6.83 -6.04 -2.64
CA ASN A 28 -6.07 -7.29 -2.56
C ASN A 28 -4.54 -7.06 -2.53
N LEU A 29 -4.03 -6.13 -3.34
CA LEU A 29 -2.62 -5.75 -3.33
C LEU A 29 -2.20 -5.19 -1.95
N LEU A 30 -2.98 -4.25 -1.40
CA LEU A 30 -2.68 -3.61 -0.12
C LEU A 30 -2.79 -4.58 1.06
N ARG A 31 -3.76 -5.51 1.04
CA ARG A 31 -3.87 -6.59 2.02
C ARG A 31 -2.71 -7.57 1.94
N SER A 32 -2.30 -7.97 0.73
CA SER A 32 -1.12 -8.83 0.51
C SER A 32 0.18 -8.21 1.05
N LYS A 33 0.30 -6.88 0.99
CA LYS A 33 1.45 -6.14 1.52
C LYS A 33 1.32 -5.75 3.00
N GLN A 34 0.23 -6.12 3.66
CA GLN A 34 -0.10 -5.73 5.05
C GLN A 34 -0.16 -4.20 5.27
N TYR A 35 -0.50 -3.45 4.21
CA TYR A 35 -0.66 -1.99 4.30
C TYR A 35 -2.10 -1.57 4.54
N TRP A 36 -3.06 -2.48 4.39
CA TRP A 36 -4.49 -2.21 4.59
C TRP A 36 -4.81 -1.59 5.97
N ASN A 37 -4.07 -1.99 7.00
CA ASN A 37 -4.18 -1.43 8.36
C ASN A 37 -4.01 0.11 8.39
N LEU A 38 -3.22 0.69 7.48
CA LEU A 38 -3.00 2.14 7.39
C LEU A 38 -4.18 2.87 6.75
N ILE A 39 -4.97 2.18 5.92
CA ILE A 39 -6.19 2.70 5.31
C ILE A 39 -7.34 2.66 6.32
N GLU A 40 -7.48 1.57 7.08
CA GLU A 40 -8.54 1.43 8.09
C GLU A 40 -8.26 2.27 9.36
N ASN A 41 -7.07 2.13 9.94
CA ASN A 41 -6.74 2.74 11.23
C ASN A 41 -5.98 4.07 11.10
N GLY A 42 -5.60 4.45 9.87
CA GLY A 42 -4.85 5.66 9.61
C GLY A 42 -3.35 5.57 9.93
N ILE A 43 -2.67 6.71 9.75
CA ILE A 43 -1.25 6.86 10.03
C ILE A 43 -1.06 7.10 11.53
N THR A 44 -0.10 6.41 12.13
CA THR A 44 0.30 6.64 13.52
C THR A 44 1.05 7.96 13.60
N ILE A 45 0.54 8.90 14.39
CA ILE A 45 1.17 10.21 14.62
C ILE A 45 1.84 10.19 15.99
N ALA A 46 3.13 10.55 16.03
CA ALA A 46 3.85 10.67 17.29
C ALA A 46 3.32 11.88 18.10
N PRO A 47 2.99 11.72 19.38
CA PRO A 47 2.63 12.85 20.24
C PRO A 47 3.82 13.83 20.43
N PRO A 48 3.57 15.08 20.83
CA PRO A 48 4.61 16.11 20.96
C PRO A 48 5.77 15.73 21.91
N ASN A 49 5.49 14.95 22.96
CA ASN A 49 6.48 14.40 23.91
C ASN A 49 6.81 12.92 23.65
N ALA A 50 6.69 12.46 22.40
CA ALA A 50 6.92 11.06 22.04
C ALA A 50 8.33 10.57 22.41
N THR A 51 8.39 9.37 22.97
CA THR A 51 9.65 8.66 23.14
C THR A 51 10.27 8.30 21.79
N ALA A 52 11.56 7.98 21.77
CA ALA A 52 12.26 7.61 20.53
C ALA A 52 11.57 6.44 19.80
N GLU A 53 11.03 5.48 20.54
CA GLU A 53 10.28 4.33 20.02
C GLU A 53 8.95 4.77 19.37
N GLN A 54 8.23 5.70 19.97
CA GLN A 54 6.98 6.24 19.41
C GLN A 54 7.23 7.07 18.14
N ARG A 55 8.34 7.82 18.08
CA ARG A 55 8.77 8.52 16.86
C ARG A 55 9.11 7.53 15.75
N ALA A 56 9.91 6.50 16.06
CA ALA A 56 10.25 5.46 15.08
C ALA A 56 9.01 4.73 14.53
N ALA A 57 8.01 4.45 15.38
CA ALA A 57 6.75 3.86 14.95
C ALA A 57 5.95 4.79 14.03
N ALA A 58 5.89 6.09 14.34
CA ALA A 58 5.23 7.09 13.50
C ALA A 58 5.95 7.27 12.14
N ASP A 59 7.28 7.31 12.12
CA ASP A 59 8.07 7.38 10.89
C ASP A 59 7.90 6.11 10.04
N ALA A 60 7.87 4.93 10.67
CA ALA A 60 7.60 3.67 9.97
C ALA A 60 6.18 3.65 9.37
N SER A 61 5.19 4.16 10.10
CA SER A 61 3.81 4.30 9.62
C SER A 61 3.74 5.26 8.42
N ARG A 62 4.40 6.41 8.51
CA ARG A 62 4.51 7.41 7.43
C ARG A 62 5.22 6.85 6.20
N LEU A 63 6.28 6.08 6.38
CA LEU A 63 7.00 5.44 5.27
C LEU A 63 6.10 4.44 4.53
N ARG A 64 5.28 3.68 5.26
CA ARG A 64 4.33 2.75 4.63
C ARG A 64 3.20 3.50 3.93
N ASP A 65 2.69 4.59 4.49
CA ASP A 65 1.71 5.47 3.82
C ASP A 65 2.23 5.99 2.48
N LEU A 66 3.49 6.47 2.44
CA LEU A 66 4.12 6.91 1.19
C LEU A 66 4.20 5.78 0.14
N LYS A 67 4.44 4.54 0.56
CA LYS A 67 4.39 3.38 -0.34
C LYS A 67 2.99 3.12 -0.88
N VAL A 68 1.96 3.19 -0.03
CA VAL A 68 0.55 3.03 -0.46
C VAL A 68 0.18 4.08 -1.49
N LYS A 69 0.50 5.36 -1.22
CA LYS A 69 0.29 6.45 -2.18
C LYS A 69 1.02 6.20 -3.48
N ASN A 70 2.26 5.73 -3.43
CA ASN A 70 3.04 5.41 -4.63
C ASN A 70 2.38 4.29 -5.46
N TYR A 71 1.83 3.25 -4.83
CA TYR A 71 1.07 2.21 -5.56
C TYR A 71 -0.19 2.78 -6.21
N LEU A 72 -0.94 3.63 -5.51
CA LEU A 72 -2.11 4.29 -6.06
C LEU A 72 -1.74 5.19 -7.24
N PHE A 73 -0.65 5.96 -7.14
CA PHE A 73 -0.16 6.75 -8.26
C PHE A 73 0.25 5.87 -9.44
N GLN A 74 1.07 4.83 -9.22
CA GLN A 74 1.46 3.90 -10.30
C GLN A 74 0.28 3.16 -10.94
N SER A 75 -0.82 2.99 -10.21
CA SER A 75 -2.03 2.36 -10.73
C SER A 75 -2.85 3.29 -11.63
N ILE A 76 -2.73 4.62 -11.46
CA ILE A 76 -3.54 5.62 -12.18
C ILE A 76 -2.70 6.34 -13.25
N ASP A 77 -1.43 6.58 -12.96
CA ASP A 77 -0.44 7.16 -13.85
C ASP A 77 -0.01 6.14 -14.91
N ARG A 78 0.07 6.58 -16.16
CA ARG A 78 0.14 5.72 -17.34
C ARG A 78 1.52 5.72 -17.98
#